data_AF-A0A3L7PCL8-F1
#
_entry.id   AF-A0A3L7PCL8-F1
#
_cell.length_a   1.000
_cell.length_b   1.000
_cell.length_c   1.000
_cell.angle_alpha   90.00
_cell.angle_beta   90.00
_cell.angle_gamma   90.00
#
_symmetry.space_group_name_H-M   'P 1'
#
loop_
_entity.id
_entity.type
_entity.pdbx_description
1 polymer ?
#
loop_
_entity_poly.entity_id
_entity_poly.type
_entity_poly.pdbx_seq_one_letter_code
_entity_poly.pdbx_strand_id
1 'polypeptide(L)'
;MPYVIESFNAAKFLEVVNSPTPDQLEILFDMFQEAIEVERESYCLPGDPAFQWGTSAAPLERILADRLASTDWYAGLTNGGAMIWDRFVMHLCQCDELGMENELDCEGLSWEFLEEINRQLHRLSGVENASFLAFGRRPYRYGGTVPGMGEQQPHGDDRAGGLMKIQAFLARCQSDPLRFQELLDTDDTLATAQKKILQQLFDDSLQDEDDEGGQDGDEHTEYEPAHSIHWPDEISQMLKDLMSIDKPMKQNGEFAEQYAELAKILERLSTGVRAMYVIADT
;
A
#
# COMPACT_ATOMS: atom_id res chain seq x y z
N MET A 1 -8.85 9.67 -3.83
CA MET A 1 -8.72 8.47 -2.98
C MET A 1 -8.59 8.93 -1.53
N PRO A 2 -9.31 8.30 -0.58
CA PRO A 2 -9.16 8.63 0.83
C PRO A 2 -7.89 7.99 1.41
N TYR A 3 -7.35 8.64 2.43
CA TYR A 3 -6.41 8.05 3.37
C TYR A 3 -7.18 7.49 4.56
N VAL A 4 -6.78 6.31 4.99
CA VAL A 4 -7.23 5.70 6.24
C VAL A 4 -6.12 5.87 7.27
N ILE A 5 -6.49 6.34 8.46
CA ILE A 5 -5.57 6.48 9.59
C ILE A 5 -5.95 5.49 10.67
N GLU A 6 -4.97 4.73 11.10
CA GLU A 6 -5.05 3.84 12.24
C GLU A 6 -3.99 4.18 13.29
N SER A 7 -4.18 3.70 14.51
CA SER A 7 -3.18 3.86 15.56
C SER A 7 -2.79 2.52 16.17
N PHE A 8 -1.54 2.38 16.56
CA PHE A 8 -1.07 1.16 17.22
C PHE A 8 -0.10 1.46 18.36
N ASN A 9 0.12 0.47 19.23
CA ASN A 9 1.05 0.59 20.34
C ASN A 9 2.51 0.61 19.83
N ALA A 10 3.13 1.79 19.80
CA ALA A 10 4.47 1.98 19.27
C ALA A 10 5.53 1.13 19.99
N ALA A 11 5.44 1.04 21.32
CA ALA A 11 6.40 0.30 22.12
C ALA A 11 6.28 -1.21 21.86
N LYS A 12 5.05 -1.73 21.76
CA LYS A 12 4.81 -3.14 21.45
C LYS A 12 5.22 -3.49 20.03
N PHE A 13 4.94 -2.63 19.06
CA PHE A 13 5.44 -2.79 17.71
C PHE A 13 6.96 -2.93 17.69
N LEU A 14 7.67 -2.00 18.32
CA LEU A 14 9.13 -2.04 18.39
C LEU A 14 9.66 -3.26 19.15
N GLU A 15 9.00 -3.71 20.22
CA GLU A 15 9.36 -4.95 20.93
C GLU A 15 9.27 -6.16 20.00
N VAL A 16 8.13 -6.30 19.32
CA VAL A 16 7.83 -7.44 18.42
C VAL A 16 8.75 -7.45 17.21
N VAL A 17 8.97 -6.33 16.52
CA VAL A 17 9.76 -6.32 15.27
C VAL A 17 11.27 -6.41 15.52
N ASN A 18 11.74 -6.05 16.71
CA ASN A 18 13.18 -6.11 17.04
C ASN A 18 13.59 -7.42 17.72
N SER A 19 12.70 -8.02 18.51
CA SER A 19 13.03 -9.19 19.32
C SER A 19 11.77 -10.00 19.62
N PRO A 20 11.12 -10.58 18.60
CA PRO A 20 9.91 -11.36 18.80
C PRO A 20 10.23 -12.61 19.63
N THR A 21 9.34 -12.93 20.55
CA THR A 21 9.34 -14.22 21.26
C THR A 21 8.97 -15.37 20.30
N PRO A 22 9.21 -16.64 20.66
CA PRO A 22 8.79 -17.77 19.83
C PRO A 22 7.29 -17.75 19.49
N ASP A 23 6.43 -17.50 20.47
CA ASP A 23 4.97 -17.44 20.26
C ASP A 23 4.58 -16.27 19.33
N GLN A 24 5.26 -15.12 19.46
CA GLN A 24 5.03 -13.99 18.54
C GLN A 24 5.53 -14.29 17.13
N LEU A 25 6.62 -15.03 16.97
CA LEU A 25 7.10 -15.45 15.65
C LEU A 25 6.08 -16.34 14.94
N GLU A 26 5.42 -17.26 15.65
CA GLU A 26 4.35 -18.08 15.08
C GLU A 26 3.23 -17.21 14.50
N ILE A 27 2.76 -16.22 15.28
CA ILE A 27 1.73 -15.26 14.84
C ILE A 27 2.21 -14.46 13.62
N LEU A 28 3.46 -13.97 13.63
CA LEU A 28 4.02 -13.22 12.50
C LEU A 28 4.15 -14.10 11.24
N PHE A 29 4.44 -15.38 11.38
CA PHE A 29 4.49 -16.31 10.25
C PHE A 29 3.12 -16.50 9.62
N ASP A 30 2.08 -16.69 10.43
CA ASP A 30 0.72 -16.87 9.94
C ASP A 30 0.24 -15.63 9.15
N MET A 31 0.50 -14.43 9.67
CA MET A 31 0.19 -13.18 8.95
C MET A 31 0.98 -13.02 7.66
N PHE A 32 2.27 -13.37 7.66
CA PHE A 32 3.09 -13.23 6.47
C PHE A 32 2.70 -14.25 5.39
N GLN A 33 2.29 -15.45 5.82
CA GLN A 33 1.72 -16.46 4.93
C GLN A 33 0.40 -15.98 4.33
N GLU A 34 -0.50 -15.39 5.12
CA GLU A 34 -1.75 -14.80 4.63
C GLU A 34 -1.49 -13.69 3.60
N ALA A 35 -0.59 -12.75 3.91
CA ALA A 35 -0.20 -11.68 2.98
C ALA A 35 0.32 -12.21 1.65
N ILE A 36 1.10 -13.30 1.69
CA ILE A 36 1.57 -14.00 0.49
C ILE A 36 0.39 -14.57 -0.31
N GLU A 37 -0.56 -15.25 0.34
CA GLU A 37 -1.69 -15.89 -0.32
C GLU A 37 -2.61 -14.87 -1.00
N VAL A 38 -2.80 -13.71 -0.38
CA VAL A 38 -3.64 -12.63 -0.91
C VAL A 38 -2.96 -11.93 -2.10
N GLU A 39 -1.70 -11.54 -1.96
CA GLU A 39 -1.09 -10.59 -2.90
C GLU A 39 -0.33 -11.26 -4.05
N ARG A 40 0.14 -12.50 -3.87
CA ARG A 40 1.02 -13.16 -4.85
C ARG A 40 0.40 -13.25 -6.24
N GLU A 41 -0.87 -13.66 -6.33
CA GLU A 41 -1.50 -13.84 -7.65
C GLU A 41 -1.79 -12.52 -8.37
N SER A 42 -1.95 -11.44 -7.60
CA SER A 42 -2.33 -10.13 -8.13
C SER A 42 -1.13 -9.28 -8.53
N TYR A 43 -0.03 -9.35 -7.78
CA TYR A 43 1.08 -8.39 -7.91
C TYR A 43 2.43 -9.00 -8.29
N CYS A 44 2.62 -10.32 -8.15
CA CYS A 44 3.88 -10.94 -8.58
C CYS A 44 3.84 -11.23 -10.09
N LEU A 45 4.82 -10.70 -10.83
CA LEU A 45 4.99 -10.98 -12.25
C LEU A 45 5.79 -12.27 -12.50
N PRO A 46 5.62 -12.94 -13.64
CA PRO A 46 6.42 -14.13 -13.97
C PRO A 46 7.92 -13.85 -13.82
N GLY A 47 8.60 -14.62 -12.97
CA GLY A 47 10.01 -14.44 -12.64
C GLY A 47 10.29 -13.63 -11.37
N ASP A 48 9.25 -13.06 -10.73
CA ASP A 48 9.39 -12.40 -9.44
C ASP A 48 9.90 -13.38 -8.37
N PRO A 49 11.00 -13.08 -7.64
CA PRO A 49 11.49 -13.92 -6.56
C PRO A 49 10.45 -14.23 -5.48
N ALA A 50 9.48 -13.35 -5.26
CA ALA A 50 8.42 -13.52 -4.27
C ALA A 50 7.47 -14.70 -4.59
N PHE A 51 7.40 -15.16 -5.85
CA PHE A 51 6.69 -16.40 -6.18
C PHE A 51 7.25 -17.63 -5.48
N GLN A 52 8.53 -17.62 -5.10
CA GLN A 52 9.18 -18.75 -4.45
C GLN A 52 9.07 -18.69 -2.92
N TRP A 53 8.54 -17.61 -2.33
CA TRP A 53 8.44 -17.47 -0.88
C TRP A 53 7.52 -18.53 -0.27
N GLY A 54 7.87 -19.08 0.89
CA GLY A 54 7.13 -20.18 1.51
C GLY A 54 7.28 -21.54 0.80
N THR A 55 8.12 -21.64 -0.23
CA THR A 55 8.53 -22.93 -0.81
C THR A 55 9.78 -23.47 -0.12
N SER A 56 10.12 -24.73 -0.38
CA SER A 56 11.38 -25.32 0.11
C SER A 56 12.64 -24.56 -0.32
N ALA A 57 12.61 -23.85 -1.46
CA ALA A 57 13.74 -23.08 -1.97
C ALA A 57 13.91 -21.72 -1.26
N ALA A 58 12.81 -21.14 -0.77
CA ALA A 58 12.81 -19.91 0.00
C ALA A 58 11.84 -20.04 1.19
N PRO A 59 12.26 -20.73 2.27
CA PRO A 59 11.42 -20.94 3.45
C PRO A 59 10.99 -19.61 4.06
N LEU A 60 9.71 -19.55 4.46
CA LEU A 60 9.09 -18.33 4.97
C LEU A 60 9.83 -17.79 6.20
N GLU A 61 10.27 -18.72 7.06
CA GLU A 61 10.94 -18.42 8.32
C GLU A 61 12.22 -17.62 8.11
N ARG A 62 12.97 -18.01 7.08
CA ARG A 62 14.20 -17.34 6.71
C ARG A 62 13.91 -15.96 6.11
N ILE A 63 12.95 -15.84 5.21
CA ILE A 63 12.61 -14.57 4.57
C ILE A 63 12.18 -13.55 5.62
N LEU A 64 11.23 -13.93 6.50
CA LEU A 64 10.74 -13.03 7.55
C LEU A 64 11.87 -12.63 8.49
N ALA A 65 12.70 -13.57 8.96
CA ALA A 65 13.82 -13.27 9.84
C ALA A 65 14.84 -12.31 9.19
N ASP A 66 15.20 -12.58 7.92
CA ASP A 66 16.12 -11.73 7.16
C ASP A 66 15.54 -10.32 6.98
N ARG A 67 14.21 -10.18 6.77
CA ARG A 67 13.56 -8.87 6.64
C ARG A 67 13.43 -8.13 7.95
N LEU A 68 12.98 -8.77 9.03
CA LEU A 68 12.90 -8.15 10.36
C LEU A 68 14.28 -7.66 10.84
N ALA A 69 15.36 -8.37 10.50
CA ALA A 69 16.73 -7.97 10.81
C ALA A 69 17.28 -6.84 9.92
N SER A 70 16.68 -6.58 8.77
CA SER A 70 17.15 -5.56 7.83
C SER A 70 16.95 -4.14 8.37
N THR A 71 17.91 -3.26 8.09
CA THR A 71 17.77 -1.81 8.32
C THR A 71 16.89 -1.12 7.29
N ASP A 72 16.73 -1.74 6.11
CA ASP A 72 15.78 -1.34 5.08
C ASP A 72 14.90 -2.54 4.72
N TRP A 73 13.62 -2.46 5.08
CA TRP A 73 12.66 -3.55 4.87
C TRP A 73 12.31 -3.77 3.40
N TYR A 74 12.49 -2.75 2.58
CA TYR A 74 12.10 -2.74 1.16
C TYR A 74 13.29 -2.98 0.23
N ALA A 75 14.52 -2.98 0.76
CA ALA A 75 15.73 -3.18 -0.01
C ALA A 75 15.71 -4.50 -0.81
N GLY A 76 15.76 -4.34 -2.14
CA GLY A 76 15.83 -5.45 -3.09
C GLY A 76 14.51 -6.22 -3.24
N LEU A 77 13.39 -5.67 -2.79
CA LEU A 77 12.07 -6.17 -3.16
C LEU A 77 11.71 -5.70 -4.57
N THR A 78 11.09 -6.58 -5.33
CA THR A 78 10.28 -6.23 -6.51
C THR A 78 8.96 -5.62 -6.07
N ASN A 79 8.17 -5.08 -7.01
CA ASN A 79 6.82 -4.61 -6.71
C ASN A 79 5.94 -5.68 -6.03
N GLY A 80 5.94 -6.91 -6.56
CA GLY A 80 5.17 -8.02 -5.97
C GLY A 80 5.62 -8.36 -4.54
N GLY A 81 6.92 -8.39 -4.29
CA GLY A 81 7.47 -8.61 -2.95
C GLY A 81 7.14 -7.47 -1.98
N ALA A 82 7.13 -6.22 -2.44
CA ALA A 82 6.78 -5.05 -1.64
C ALA A 82 5.29 -5.02 -1.28
N MET A 83 4.39 -5.37 -2.21
CA MET A 83 2.94 -5.46 -1.94
C MET A 83 2.60 -6.53 -0.90
N ILE A 84 3.23 -7.71 -0.98
CA ILE A 84 3.12 -8.74 0.06
C ILE A 84 3.59 -8.20 1.41
N TRP A 85 4.72 -7.50 1.42
CA TRP A 85 5.29 -6.97 2.66
C TRP A 85 4.40 -5.87 3.28
N ASP A 86 3.83 -4.98 2.46
CA ASP A 86 2.89 -3.97 2.89
C ASP A 86 1.66 -4.56 3.55
N ARG A 87 1.07 -5.59 2.91
CA ARG A 87 -0.08 -6.30 3.48
C ARG A 87 0.26 -6.91 4.84
N PHE A 88 1.45 -7.50 4.96
CA PHE A 88 1.94 -8.01 6.25
C PHE A 88 2.10 -6.90 7.30
N VAL A 89 2.69 -5.76 6.96
CA VAL A 89 2.87 -4.63 7.89
C VAL A 89 1.52 -4.05 8.33
N MET A 90 0.55 -3.97 7.42
CA MET A 90 -0.83 -3.57 7.74
C MET A 90 -1.45 -4.51 8.77
N HIS A 91 -1.42 -5.83 8.53
CA HIS A 91 -1.94 -6.82 9.48
C HIS A 91 -1.21 -6.77 10.84
N LEU A 92 0.10 -6.58 10.81
CA LEU A 92 0.89 -6.43 12.03
C LEU A 92 0.42 -5.23 12.86
N CYS A 93 0.21 -4.06 12.24
CA CYS A 93 -0.24 -2.86 12.94
C CYS A 93 -1.65 -3.02 13.57
N GLN A 94 -2.45 -3.94 13.05
CA GLN A 94 -3.82 -4.22 13.48
C GLN A 94 -3.94 -5.42 14.44
N CYS A 95 -2.83 -6.08 14.80
CA CYS A 95 -2.91 -7.34 15.53
C CYS A 95 -3.10 -7.18 17.04
N ASP A 96 -4.31 -7.50 17.51
CA ASP A 96 -4.63 -7.53 18.94
C ASP A 96 -3.84 -8.62 19.71
N GLU A 97 -3.56 -9.77 19.10
CA GLU A 97 -2.81 -10.87 19.74
C GLU A 97 -1.36 -10.47 20.09
N LEU A 98 -0.79 -9.54 19.33
CA LEU A 98 0.53 -8.96 19.58
C LEU A 98 0.48 -7.72 20.48
N GLY A 99 -0.71 -7.35 20.97
CA GLY A 99 -0.94 -6.18 21.81
C GLY A 99 -0.86 -4.86 21.04
N MET A 100 -1.19 -4.85 19.75
CA MET A 100 -1.21 -3.64 18.93
C MET A 100 -2.49 -2.82 19.08
N GLU A 101 -3.52 -3.38 19.74
CA GLU A 101 -4.83 -2.81 20.10
C GLU A 101 -5.08 -1.41 19.52
N ASN A 102 -5.91 -1.32 18.47
CA ASN A 102 -6.22 -0.05 17.84
C ASN A 102 -7.16 0.79 18.72
N GLU A 103 -6.81 2.06 18.93
CA GLU A 103 -7.63 3.03 19.65
C GLU A 103 -8.34 4.04 18.74
N LEU A 104 -7.95 4.08 17.46
CA LEU A 104 -8.37 5.07 16.50
C LEU A 104 -8.49 4.44 15.13
N ASP A 105 -9.69 4.53 14.59
CA ASP A 105 -9.97 4.24 13.20
C ASP A 105 -10.61 5.50 12.58
N CYS A 106 -9.95 6.06 11.58
CA CYS A 106 -10.44 7.20 10.83
C CYS A 106 -10.33 6.87 9.34
N GLU A 107 -11.48 6.58 8.76
CA GLU A 107 -11.64 6.47 7.32
C GLU A 107 -11.78 7.87 6.71
N GLY A 108 -11.10 8.17 5.60
CA GLY A 108 -11.67 9.13 4.66
C GLY A 108 -11.00 10.50 4.50
N LEU A 109 -9.73 10.72 4.88
CA LEU A 109 -9.08 11.99 4.56
C LEU A 109 -8.77 12.07 3.06
N SER A 110 -9.29 13.06 2.35
CA SER A 110 -9.09 13.15 0.90
C SER A 110 -7.66 13.57 0.54
N TRP A 111 -7.22 13.14 -0.64
CA TRP A 111 -5.90 13.52 -1.16
C TRP A 111 -5.78 15.03 -1.38
N GLU A 112 -6.82 15.65 -1.92
CA GLU A 112 -6.89 17.10 -2.15
C GLU A 112 -6.76 17.89 -0.84
N PHE A 113 -7.28 17.34 0.27
CA PHE A 113 -7.12 17.93 1.59
C PHE A 113 -5.66 17.91 2.05
N LEU A 114 -4.94 16.80 1.87
CA LEU A 114 -3.51 16.74 2.22
C LEU A 114 -2.66 17.63 1.31
N GLU A 115 -3.00 17.71 0.02
CA GLU A 115 -2.37 18.67 -0.90
C GLU A 115 -2.55 20.10 -0.42
N GLU A 116 -3.76 20.44 0.04
CA GLU A 116 -4.03 21.75 0.59
C GLU A 116 -3.22 22.02 1.86
N ILE A 117 -3.10 21.06 2.78
CA ILE A 117 -2.22 21.18 3.95
C ILE A 117 -0.78 21.50 3.50
N ASN A 118 -0.23 20.68 2.61
CA ASN A 118 1.16 20.84 2.14
C ASN A 118 1.36 22.19 1.44
N ARG A 119 0.39 22.63 0.63
CA ARG A 119 0.40 23.94 -0.02
C ARG A 119 0.42 25.09 0.99
N GLN A 120 -0.38 25.00 2.05
CA GLN A 120 -0.43 26.03 3.10
C GLN A 120 0.85 26.06 3.93
N LEU A 121 1.39 24.89 4.31
CA LEU A 121 2.66 24.79 5.03
C LEU A 121 3.81 25.38 4.22
N HIS A 122 3.91 25.02 2.94
CA HIS A 122 4.95 25.53 2.05
C HIS A 122 4.93 27.07 1.94
N ARG A 123 3.74 27.67 1.90
CA ARG A 123 3.59 29.15 1.90
C ARG A 123 4.09 29.82 3.17
N LEU A 124 3.97 29.16 4.32
CA LEU A 124 4.34 29.71 5.62
C LEU A 124 5.84 29.58 5.91
N SER A 125 6.42 28.41 5.64
CA SER A 125 7.81 28.10 6.01
C SER A 125 8.81 28.36 4.89
N GLY A 126 8.38 28.33 3.62
CA GLY A 126 9.28 28.27 2.47
C GLY A 126 10.16 27.00 2.43
N VAL A 127 9.90 26.06 3.34
CA VAL A 127 10.64 24.80 3.51
C VAL A 127 9.64 23.65 3.36
N GLU A 128 10.04 22.64 2.60
CA GLU A 128 9.33 21.37 2.50
C GLU A 128 9.12 20.74 3.88
N ASN A 129 7.87 20.60 4.29
CA ASN A 129 7.55 20.06 5.60
C ASN A 129 7.60 18.53 5.59
N ALA A 130 8.73 17.97 5.99
CA ALA A 130 9.04 16.55 5.90
C ALA A 130 7.97 15.64 6.55
N SER A 131 7.30 16.10 7.61
CA SER A 131 6.33 15.28 8.35
C SER A 131 5.08 14.96 7.54
N PHE A 132 4.55 15.94 6.79
CA PHE A 132 3.37 15.76 5.92
C PHE A 132 3.73 15.31 4.50
N LEU A 133 4.98 15.47 4.06
CA LEU A 133 5.46 14.85 2.82
C LEU A 133 5.54 13.32 2.93
N ALA A 134 5.82 12.80 4.13
CA ALA A 134 5.85 11.37 4.40
C ALA A 134 4.46 10.72 4.53
N PHE A 135 3.38 11.51 4.51
CA PHE A 135 2.02 11.03 4.77
C PHE A 135 1.56 10.04 3.68
N GLY A 136 1.37 8.79 4.07
CA GLY A 136 1.06 7.66 3.20
C GLY A 136 2.20 7.21 2.29
N ARG A 137 3.46 7.61 2.57
CA ARG A 137 4.59 7.44 1.62
C ARG A 137 5.91 7.00 2.25
N ARG A 138 5.93 6.70 3.55
CA ARG A 138 7.15 6.34 4.28
C ARG A 138 6.88 5.17 5.23
N PRO A 139 6.95 3.95 4.71
CA PRO A 139 6.88 2.73 5.51
C PRO A 139 7.93 2.69 6.62
N TYR A 140 7.73 1.80 7.59
CA TYR A 140 8.75 1.54 8.60
C TYR A 140 10.02 0.98 7.95
N ARG A 141 11.18 1.57 8.32
CA ARG A 141 12.50 1.21 7.76
C ARG A 141 12.54 1.25 6.23
N TYR A 142 11.90 2.25 5.62
CA TYR A 142 12.09 2.52 4.20
C TYR A 142 13.39 3.29 3.98
N GLY A 143 14.33 2.73 3.22
CA GLY A 143 15.61 3.36 2.90
C GLY A 143 15.59 4.24 1.63
N GLY A 144 14.51 4.17 0.84
CA GLY A 144 14.32 4.96 -0.37
C GLY A 144 13.99 6.44 -0.10
N THR A 145 14.05 7.24 -1.16
CA THR A 145 13.58 8.63 -1.11
C THR A 145 12.06 8.66 -1.11
N VAL A 146 11.47 9.48 -0.23
CA VAL A 146 10.02 9.74 -0.25
C VAL A 146 9.72 10.63 -1.46
N PRO A 147 8.90 10.19 -2.43
CA PRO A 147 8.56 11.00 -3.61
C PRO A 147 7.81 12.28 -3.21
N GLY A 148 8.01 13.36 -3.97
CA GLY A 148 7.26 14.60 -3.80
C GLY A 148 5.76 14.42 -4.06
N MET A 149 4.90 15.24 -3.44
CA MET A 149 3.42 15.13 -3.56
C MET A 149 2.92 15.00 -5.00
N GLY A 150 3.50 15.74 -5.94
CA GLY A 150 3.13 15.75 -7.36
C GLY A 150 3.93 14.80 -8.28
N GLU A 151 4.78 13.94 -7.73
CA GLU A 151 5.54 12.95 -8.52
C GLU A 151 4.82 11.61 -8.64
N GLN A 152 3.80 11.36 -7.84
CA GLN A 152 2.95 10.18 -8.03
C GLN A 152 2.19 10.35 -9.34
N GLN A 153 2.50 9.50 -10.32
CA GLN A 153 1.51 9.21 -11.34
C GLN A 153 0.33 8.61 -10.58
N PRO A 154 -0.91 9.15 -10.72
CA PRO A 154 -2.07 8.45 -10.21
C PRO A 154 -1.96 7.05 -10.76
N HIS A 155 -1.86 6.03 -9.89
CA HIS A 155 -1.68 4.63 -10.30
C HIS A 155 -2.51 4.44 -11.54
N GLY A 156 -1.82 4.33 -12.68
CA GLY A 156 -2.45 4.49 -13.98
C GLY A 156 -3.62 3.55 -13.98
N ASP A 157 -4.81 4.10 -14.25
CA ASP A 157 -6.08 3.41 -14.46
C ASP A 157 -5.79 1.92 -14.74
N ASP A 158 -6.21 1.03 -13.82
CA ASP A 158 -5.80 -0.39 -13.59
C ASP A 158 -5.90 -1.34 -14.82
N ARG A 159 -5.90 -0.78 -16.03
CA ARG A 159 -5.84 -1.38 -17.36
C ARG A 159 -4.60 -2.24 -17.58
N ALA A 160 -3.43 -1.81 -17.09
CA ALA A 160 -2.22 -2.64 -17.14
C ALA A 160 -2.36 -3.89 -16.25
N GLY A 161 -2.92 -3.73 -15.04
CA GLY A 161 -3.29 -4.82 -14.14
C GLY A 161 -4.37 -5.72 -14.74
N GLY A 162 -5.37 -5.15 -15.42
CA GLY A 162 -6.41 -5.86 -16.16
C GLY A 162 -5.87 -6.71 -17.30
N LEU A 163 -4.97 -6.15 -18.12
CA LEU A 163 -4.30 -6.86 -19.22
C LEU A 163 -3.40 -7.98 -18.70
N MET A 164 -2.66 -7.77 -17.60
CA MET A 164 -1.85 -8.80 -16.96
C MET A 164 -2.70 -9.91 -16.32
N LYS A 165 -3.82 -9.57 -15.67
CA LYS A 165 -4.81 -10.54 -15.16
C LYS A 165 -5.39 -11.39 -16.29
N ILE A 166 -5.66 -10.79 -17.46
CA ILE A 166 -6.10 -11.50 -18.67
C ILE A 166 -5.00 -12.43 -19.21
N GLN A 167 -3.75 -11.96 -19.30
CA GLN A 167 -2.63 -12.79 -19.77
C GLN A 167 -2.33 -13.95 -18.83
N ALA A 168 -2.36 -13.73 -17.52
CA ALA A 168 -2.18 -14.78 -16.52
C ALA A 168 -3.32 -15.82 -16.57
N PHE A 169 -4.56 -15.38 -16.76
CA PHE A 169 -5.70 -16.26 -16.98
C PHE A 169 -5.52 -17.12 -18.24
N LEU A 170 -5.14 -16.50 -19.37
CA LEU A 170 -4.90 -17.21 -20.63
C LEU A 170 -3.75 -18.22 -20.53
N ALA A 171 -2.67 -17.87 -19.82
CA ALA A 171 -1.56 -18.79 -19.57
C ALA A 171 -1.98 -20.01 -18.73
N ARG A 172 -2.83 -19.82 -17.71
CA ARG A 172 -3.40 -20.93 -16.92
C ARG A 172 -4.28 -21.83 -17.79
N CYS A 173 -5.13 -21.26 -18.65
CA CYS A 173 -5.95 -22.01 -19.61
C CYS A 173 -5.11 -22.85 -20.59
N GLN A 174 -3.94 -22.35 -21.01
CA GLN A 174 -3.03 -23.10 -21.89
C GLN A 174 -2.32 -24.25 -21.16
N SER A 175 -2.08 -24.10 -19.86
CA SER A 175 -1.36 -25.10 -19.05
C SER A 175 -2.21 -26.30 -18.60
N ASP A 176 -3.54 -26.14 -18.51
CA ASP A 176 -4.47 -27.20 -18.09
C ASP A 176 -5.79 -27.16 -18.91
N PRO A 177 -5.80 -27.78 -20.10
CA PRO A 177 -6.96 -27.74 -21.00
C PRO A 177 -8.20 -28.47 -20.47
N LEU A 178 -8.01 -29.48 -19.60
CA LEU A 178 -9.10 -30.30 -19.06
C LEU A 178 -9.90 -29.53 -18.00
N ARG A 179 -9.21 -28.81 -17.11
CA ARG A 179 -9.85 -27.95 -16.11
C ARG A 179 -10.57 -26.75 -16.74
N PHE A 180 -10.07 -26.27 -17.88
CA PHE A 180 -10.78 -25.27 -18.69
C PHE A 180 -12.05 -25.84 -19.31
N GLN A 181 -12.01 -27.07 -19.83
CA GLN A 181 -13.20 -27.75 -20.38
C GLN A 181 -14.29 -27.95 -19.33
N GLU A 182 -13.94 -28.30 -18.09
CA GLU A 182 -14.89 -28.42 -16.96
C GLU A 182 -15.55 -27.09 -16.57
N LEU A 183 -14.84 -25.97 -16.71
CA LEU A 183 -15.39 -24.60 -16.52
C LEU A 183 -16.35 -24.19 -17.64
N LEU A 184 -16.24 -24.79 -18.83
CA LEU A 184 -17.07 -24.48 -19.99
C LEU A 184 -18.42 -25.25 -20.00
N ASP A 185 -18.55 -26.34 -19.25
CA ASP A 185 -19.68 -27.28 -19.33
C ASP A 185 -20.87 -26.94 -18.40
N THR A 186 -20.88 -25.80 -17.70
CA THR A 186 -22.04 -25.33 -16.92
C THR A 186 -22.93 -24.34 -17.73
N ASP A 187 -24.20 -24.73 -17.89
CA ASP A 187 -25.28 -24.24 -18.78
C ASP A 187 -25.49 -22.72 -19.02
N ASP A 188 -25.79 -22.40 -20.30
CA ASP A 188 -26.38 -21.18 -20.92
C ASP A 188 -25.74 -19.78 -20.66
N THR A 189 -25.25 -19.02 -21.65
CA THR A 189 -24.53 -19.36 -22.90
C THR A 189 -23.16 -18.70 -22.78
N LEU A 190 -22.22 -19.42 -22.18
CA LEU A 190 -20.86 -18.94 -21.90
C LEU A 190 -20.15 -18.42 -23.17
N ALA A 191 -20.41 -19.04 -24.32
CA ALA A 191 -19.91 -18.56 -25.62
C ALA A 191 -20.42 -17.15 -26.00
N THR A 192 -21.65 -16.78 -25.59
CA THR A 192 -22.23 -15.45 -25.86
C THR A 192 -21.65 -14.40 -24.89
N ALA A 193 -21.46 -14.77 -23.63
CA ALA A 193 -20.83 -13.92 -22.62
C ALA A 193 -19.33 -13.72 -22.92
N GLN A 194 -18.61 -14.79 -23.26
CA GLN A 194 -17.21 -14.77 -23.68
C GLN A 194 -17.03 -13.99 -24.98
N LYS A 195 -17.93 -14.13 -25.96
CA LYS A 195 -17.88 -13.33 -27.19
C LYS A 195 -18.13 -11.85 -26.91
N LYS A 196 -19.02 -11.49 -25.99
CA LYS A 196 -19.21 -10.08 -25.57
C LYS A 196 -18.00 -9.53 -24.81
N ILE A 197 -17.43 -10.30 -23.88
CA ILE A 197 -16.26 -9.90 -23.10
C ILE A 197 -15.04 -9.77 -24.01
N LEU A 198 -14.77 -10.76 -24.88
CA LEU A 198 -13.68 -10.71 -25.85
C LEU A 198 -13.88 -9.60 -26.89
N GLN A 199 -15.10 -9.34 -27.35
CA GLN A 199 -15.39 -8.23 -28.28
C GLN A 199 -15.20 -6.87 -27.61
N GLN A 200 -15.67 -6.70 -26.36
CA GLN A 200 -15.45 -5.49 -25.58
C GLN A 200 -13.95 -5.24 -25.35
N LEU A 201 -13.19 -6.28 -24.99
CA LEU A 201 -11.74 -6.23 -24.82
C LEU A 201 -11.00 -5.94 -26.14
N PHE A 202 -11.48 -6.45 -27.28
CA PHE A 202 -10.91 -6.16 -28.59
C PHE A 202 -11.21 -4.72 -29.03
N ASP A 203 -12.45 -4.26 -28.86
CA ASP A 203 -12.89 -2.92 -29.24
C ASP A 203 -12.21 -1.84 -28.38
N ASP A 204 -11.93 -2.13 -27.10
CA ASP A 204 -11.17 -1.24 -26.20
C ASP A 204 -9.66 -1.25 -26.52
N SER A 205 -9.11 -2.37 -27.01
CA SER A 205 -7.70 -2.46 -27.43
C SER A 205 -7.40 -1.78 -28.77
N LEU A 206 -8.41 -1.58 -29.62
CA LEU A 206 -8.28 -0.97 -30.95
C LEU A 206 -8.48 0.56 -30.94
N GLN A 207 -8.72 1.18 -29.79
CA GLN A 207 -8.84 2.64 -29.67
C GLN A 207 -7.52 3.36 -29.36
N ASP A 208 -6.43 2.64 -29.08
CA ASP A 208 -5.13 3.23 -28.73
C ASP A 208 -4.02 2.99 -29.79
N GLU A 209 -4.37 2.61 -31.03
CA GLU A 209 -3.41 2.58 -32.14
C GLU A 209 -3.41 3.91 -32.91
N ASP A 210 -2.88 4.98 -32.33
CA ASP A 210 -2.43 6.17 -33.07
C ASP A 210 -1.46 7.06 -32.26
N ASP A 211 -0.63 6.48 -31.38
CA ASP A 211 0.57 7.19 -30.90
C ASP A 211 1.85 6.37 -31.12
N GLU A 212 2.70 6.94 -31.96
CA GLU A 212 3.90 6.34 -32.52
C GLU A 212 4.96 6.08 -31.44
N GLY A 213 5.34 4.82 -31.27
CA GLY A 213 6.73 4.38 -31.17
C GLY A 213 7.63 5.08 -30.14
N GLY A 214 7.55 4.62 -28.89
CA GLY A 214 8.62 4.75 -27.89
C GLY A 214 9.09 3.36 -27.48
N GLN A 215 10.41 3.13 -27.54
CA GLN A 215 11.07 1.85 -27.27
C GLN A 215 10.65 1.21 -25.94
N ASP A 216 10.48 -0.11 -26.00
CA ASP A 216 10.51 -1.06 -24.87
C ASP A 216 11.80 -0.86 -24.05
N GLY A 217 11.79 0.12 -23.16
CA GLY A 217 12.58 0.08 -21.96
C GLY A 217 11.80 -0.76 -20.97
N ASP A 218 12.43 -1.80 -20.41
CA ASP A 218 12.04 -2.36 -19.12
C ASP A 218 12.06 -1.20 -18.10
N GLU A 219 11.02 -0.37 -18.08
CA GLU A 219 10.71 0.47 -16.95
C GLU A 219 10.31 -0.50 -15.84
N HIS A 220 11.33 -0.95 -15.11
CA HIS A 220 11.14 -1.37 -13.74
C HIS A 220 10.44 -0.21 -13.05
N THR A 221 9.12 -0.30 -12.96
CA THR A 221 8.32 0.60 -12.14
C THR A 221 8.85 0.44 -10.72
N GLU A 222 9.60 1.45 -10.29
CA GLU A 222 10.09 1.53 -8.93
C GLU A 222 8.87 1.48 -8.01
N TYR A 223 8.90 0.60 -7.02
CA TYR A 223 7.78 0.47 -6.09
C TYR A 223 7.59 1.79 -5.34
N GLU A 224 6.38 2.34 -5.42
CA GLU A 224 5.99 3.53 -4.69
C GLU A 224 5.19 3.12 -3.45
N PRO A 225 5.64 3.47 -2.23
CA PRO A 225 4.88 3.16 -1.04
C PRO A 225 3.51 3.82 -1.02
N ALA A 226 2.48 3.02 -0.69
CA ALA A 226 1.10 3.48 -0.51
C ALA A 226 0.72 3.65 0.97
N HIS A 227 1.68 3.57 1.90
CA HIS A 227 1.43 3.74 3.32
C HIS A 227 2.60 4.39 4.06
N SER A 228 2.37 4.81 5.30
CA SER A 228 3.40 5.36 6.18
C SER A 228 3.18 5.05 7.65
N ILE A 229 4.27 5.05 8.41
CA ILE A 229 4.25 5.00 9.87
C ILE A 229 4.84 6.29 10.44
N HIS A 230 4.11 6.91 11.36
CA HIS A 230 4.54 8.11 12.08
C HIS A 230 4.66 7.84 13.57
N TRP A 231 5.81 8.18 14.13
CA TRP A 231 6.10 7.99 15.57
C TRP A 231 5.51 9.11 16.43
N PRO A 232 5.34 8.92 17.75
CA PRO A 232 4.77 9.94 18.65
C PRO A 232 5.38 11.34 18.53
N ASP A 233 6.71 11.43 18.39
CA ASP A 233 7.41 12.70 18.23
C ASP A 233 7.08 13.38 16.89
N GLU A 234 6.91 12.58 15.84
CA GLU A 234 6.53 13.06 14.50
C GLU A 234 5.07 13.50 14.48
N ILE A 235 4.16 12.74 15.11
CA ILE A 235 2.74 13.13 15.28
C ILE A 235 2.65 14.45 16.03
N SER A 236 3.46 14.64 17.08
CA SER A 236 3.53 15.90 17.82
C SER A 236 4.02 17.06 16.96
N GLN A 237 4.96 16.81 16.04
CA GLN A 237 5.42 17.80 15.09
C GLN A 237 4.34 18.11 14.04
N MET A 238 3.68 17.09 13.49
CA MET A 238 2.56 17.23 12.55
C MET A 238 1.44 18.06 13.16
N LEU A 239 1.10 17.86 14.45
CA LEU A 239 0.10 18.68 15.11
C LEU A 239 0.51 20.15 15.17
N LYS A 240 1.76 20.46 15.55
CA LYS A 240 2.27 21.84 15.59
C LYS A 240 2.19 22.48 14.20
N ASP A 241 2.56 21.74 13.18
CA ASP A 241 2.54 22.18 11.80
C ASP A 241 1.10 22.45 11.34
N LEU A 242 0.17 21.52 11.62
CA LEU A 242 -1.24 21.67 11.31
C LEU A 242 -1.88 22.88 12.03
N MET A 243 -1.48 23.13 13.29
CA MET A 243 -1.93 24.30 14.05
C MET A 243 -1.36 25.62 13.50
N SER A 244 -0.19 25.59 12.85
CA SER A 244 0.39 26.79 12.23
C SER A 244 -0.44 27.32 11.05
N ILE A 245 -1.22 26.44 10.41
CA ILE A 245 -2.14 26.76 9.30
C ILE A 245 -3.62 26.77 9.74
N ASP A 246 -3.91 26.86 11.04
CA ASP A 246 -5.28 26.77 11.58
C ASP A 246 -6.25 27.75 10.93
N LYS A 247 -5.86 29.03 10.83
CA LYS A 247 -6.70 30.09 10.28
C LYS A 247 -7.09 29.85 8.82
N PRO A 248 -6.15 29.65 7.87
CA PRO A 248 -6.52 29.41 6.48
C PRO A 248 -7.32 28.11 6.29
N MET A 249 -7.04 27.05 7.06
CA MET A 249 -7.75 25.78 6.93
C MET A 249 -9.20 25.88 7.44
N LYS A 250 -9.45 26.50 8.59
CA LYS A 250 -10.81 26.75 9.09
C LYS A 250 -11.64 27.69 8.21
N GLN A 251 -10.99 28.53 7.42
CA GLN A 251 -11.65 29.42 6.46
C GLN A 251 -11.89 28.75 5.10
N ASN A 252 -11.30 27.57 4.88
CA ASN A 252 -11.53 26.79 3.68
C ASN A 252 -12.82 25.97 3.83
N GLY A 253 -13.90 26.43 3.19
CA GLY A 253 -15.22 25.81 3.29
C GLY A 253 -15.29 24.38 2.76
N GLU A 254 -14.31 23.94 1.97
CA GLU A 254 -14.22 22.57 1.45
C GLU A 254 -13.57 21.61 2.45
N PHE A 255 -12.55 22.07 3.19
CA PHE A 255 -11.70 21.23 4.01
C PHE A 255 -11.79 21.48 5.52
N ALA A 256 -12.66 22.38 5.97
CA ALA A 256 -12.77 22.72 7.39
C ALA A 256 -13.13 21.52 8.29
N GLU A 257 -13.98 20.60 7.80
CA GLU A 257 -14.37 19.39 8.55
C GLU A 257 -13.22 18.39 8.67
N GLN A 258 -12.58 18.05 7.54
CA GLN A 258 -11.40 17.17 7.51
C GLN A 258 -10.24 17.74 8.34
N TYR A 259 -10.05 19.07 8.32
CA TYR A 259 -9.11 19.76 9.18
C TYR A 259 -9.41 19.54 10.67
N ALA A 260 -10.66 19.75 11.08
CA ALA A 260 -11.07 19.60 12.47
C ALA A 260 -10.92 18.14 12.95
N GLU A 261 -11.22 17.18 12.06
CA GLU A 261 -11.05 15.76 12.31
C GLU A 261 -9.57 15.37 12.48
N LEU A 262 -8.72 15.70 11.51
CA LEU A 262 -7.28 15.41 11.59
C LEU A 262 -6.64 16.11 12.80
N ALA A 263 -7.02 17.36 13.10
CA ALA A 263 -6.52 18.06 14.28
C ALA A 263 -6.85 17.31 15.57
N LYS A 264 -8.10 16.86 15.73
CA LYS A 264 -8.56 16.07 16.88
C LYS A 264 -7.82 14.73 16.99
N ILE A 265 -7.57 14.07 15.86
CA ILE A 265 -6.79 12.83 15.78
C ILE A 265 -5.37 13.06 16.28
N LEU A 266 -4.66 14.05 15.71
CA LEU A 266 -3.29 14.35 16.07
C LEU A 266 -3.18 14.85 17.52
N GLU A 267 -4.14 15.62 18.03
CA GLU A 267 -4.23 16.00 19.44
C GLU A 267 -4.32 14.76 20.35
N ARG A 268 -5.23 13.83 20.04
CA ARG A 268 -5.39 12.60 20.81
C ARG A 268 -4.10 11.77 20.81
N LEU A 269 -3.50 11.54 19.63
CA LEU A 269 -2.32 10.68 19.49
C LEU A 269 -1.04 11.33 20.03
N SER A 270 -0.86 12.64 19.89
CA SER A 270 0.33 13.36 20.37
C SER A 270 0.50 13.36 21.89
N THR A 271 -0.59 13.16 22.64
CA THR A 271 -0.53 13.02 24.11
C THR A 271 -0.26 11.59 24.57
N GLY A 272 -0.34 10.62 23.66
CA GLY A 272 -0.14 9.21 23.92
C GLY A 272 1.27 8.71 23.57
N VAL A 273 1.47 7.41 23.75
CA VAL A 273 2.66 6.65 23.31
C VAL A 273 2.39 5.84 22.04
N ARG A 274 1.39 6.28 21.25
CA ARG A 274 0.88 5.54 20.09
C ARG A 274 1.53 6.04 18.81
N ALA A 275 1.79 5.11 17.90
CA ALA A 275 2.17 5.44 16.53
C ALA A 275 0.92 5.50 15.66
N MET A 276 1.07 6.15 14.51
CA MET A 276 0.02 6.32 13.51
C MET A 276 0.42 5.57 12.25
N TYR A 277 -0.43 4.67 11.80
CA TYR A 277 -0.36 4.03 10.50
C TYR A 277 -1.29 4.77 9.55
N VAL A 278 -0.83 5.05 8.33
CA VAL A 278 -1.62 5.73 7.30
C VAL A 278 -1.51 4.92 6.03
N ILE A 279 -2.63 4.60 5.40
CA ILE A 279 -2.68 3.93 4.10
C ILE A 279 -3.52 4.75 3.13
N ALA A 280 -3.04 4.89 1.89
CA ALA A 280 -3.85 5.38 0.78
C ALA A 280 -4.75 4.24 0.32
N ASP A 281 -6.06 4.45 0.33
CA ASP A 281 -7.03 3.48 -0.18
C ASP A 281 -6.94 3.48 -1.72
N THR A 282 -6.23 2.50 -2.27
CA THR A 282 -5.96 2.28 -3.70
C THR A 282 -7.01 1.39 -4.36
#